data_AF-A0A2E7HPP7-F1
#
_entry.id   AF-A0A2E7HPP7-F1
#
_cell.length_a   1.000
_cell.length_b   1.000
_cell.length_c   1.000
_cell.angle_alpha   90.00
_cell.angle_beta   90.00
_cell.angle_gamma   90.00
#
_symmetry.space_group_name_H-M   'P 1'
#
loop_
_entity.id
_entity.type
_entity.pdbx_description
1 polymer ?
#
loop_
_entity_poly.entity_id
_entity_poly.type
_entity_poly.pdbx_seq_one_letter_code
_entity_poly.pdbx_strand_id
1 'polypeptide(L)'
;MAKKRAGRKGAAQTLAPKKERISGSKTNKRGSASASTRSSIKFSEGLTNKIKAFLKEYNKANPTKKITLPTAKKVVRRGMGAYSSTHRPTISGGRPNSRQAWGIARLHAFARKKSRSQTAKGVVSSRPIKKSYTQDNDLL
;
A
#
# COMPACT_ATOMS: atom_id res chain seq x y z
N MET A 1 -0.43 -17.43 3.27
CA MET A 1 -1.81 -17.17 3.73
C MET A 1 -1.94 -17.72 5.14
N ALA A 2 -2.67 -17.08 6.06
CA ALA A 2 -2.91 -17.67 7.38
C ALA A 2 -3.78 -18.92 7.20
N LYS A 3 -3.36 -20.06 7.76
CA LYS A 3 -4.15 -21.31 7.71
C LYS A 3 -5.47 -21.02 8.43
N LYS A 4 -6.59 -21.07 7.70
CA LYS A 4 -7.93 -20.93 8.29
C LYS A 4 -8.04 -22.02 9.36
N ARG A 5 -8.39 -21.65 10.60
CA ARG A 5 -8.64 -22.64 11.65
C ARG A 5 -9.75 -23.58 11.15
N ALA A 6 -9.51 -24.88 11.23
CA ALA A 6 -10.51 -25.88 10.88
C ALA A 6 -11.66 -25.82 11.91
N GLY A 7 -12.89 -26.02 11.44
CA GLY A 7 -14.10 -25.98 12.27
C GLY A 7 -14.98 -24.75 12.08
N ARG A 8 -16.18 -24.80 12.67
CA ARG A 8 -17.16 -23.71 12.64
C ARG A 8 -16.62 -22.50 13.40
N LYS A 9 -16.84 -21.30 12.87
CA LYS A 9 -16.47 -20.05 13.56
C LYS A 9 -17.15 -20.02 14.93
N GLY A 10 -16.37 -19.79 16.00
CA GLY A 10 -16.93 -19.57 17.33
C GLY A 10 -17.83 -18.32 17.36
N ALA A 11 -18.63 -18.18 18.42
CA ALA A 11 -19.54 -17.05 18.58
C ALA A 11 -18.82 -15.69 18.43
N ALA A 12 -17.62 -15.55 19.00
CA ALA A 12 -16.79 -14.34 18.88
C ALA A 12 -16.28 -14.03 17.46
N GLN A 13 -16.25 -15.01 16.55
CA GLN A 13 -15.82 -14.83 15.16
C GLN A 13 -17.00 -14.70 14.18
N THR A 14 -18.20 -15.04 14.66
CA THR A 14 -19.44 -14.87 13.89
C THR A 14 -19.84 -13.41 13.99
N LEU A 15 -20.03 -12.78 12.84
CA LEU A 15 -20.48 -11.40 12.81
C LEU A 15 -21.88 -11.31 13.40
N ALA A 16 -22.19 -10.18 14.05
CA ALA A 16 -23.55 -9.90 14.51
C ALA A 16 -24.56 -10.06 13.34
N PRO A 17 -25.81 -10.47 13.63
CA PRO A 17 -26.90 -10.47 12.66
C PRO A 17 -26.92 -9.15 11.88
N LYS A 18 -27.23 -9.19 10.57
CA LYS A 18 -27.14 -8.00 9.70
C LYS A 18 -27.87 -6.78 10.27
N LYS A 19 -29.02 -6.98 10.92
CA LYS A 19 -29.85 -5.96 11.58
C LYS A 19 -29.15 -5.25 12.76
N GLU A 20 -28.21 -5.91 13.42
CA GLU A 20 -27.46 -5.41 14.58
C GLU A 20 -26.07 -4.88 14.20
N ARG A 21 -25.66 -5.00 12.93
CA ARG A 21 -24.34 -4.53 12.48
C ARG A 21 -24.34 -3.00 12.40
N ILE A 22 -23.77 -2.38 13.42
CA ILE A 22 -23.55 -0.93 13.45
C ILE A 22 -22.35 -0.58 12.55
N SER A 23 -22.54 0.36 11.62
CA SER A 23 -21.47 0.89 10.76
C SER A 23 -21.21 2.36 11.07
N GLY A 24 -20.09 2.66 11.74
CA GLY A 24 -19.74 3.99 12.21
C GLY A 24 -20.23 4.28 13.64
N SER A 25 -19.98 5.48 14.13
CA SER A 25 -20.42 5.96 15.45
C SER A 25 -20.76 7.45 15.39
N LYS A 26 -21.25 8.03 16.50
CA LYS A 26 -21.47 9.48 16.61
C LYS A 26 -20.19 10.26 16.29
N THR A 27 -19.04 9.78 16.77
CA THR A 27 -17.71 10.34 16.53
C THR A 27 -17.16 10.00 15.14
N ASN A 28 -17.24 8.74 14.72
CA ASN A 28 -16.69 8.24 13.46
C ASN A 28 -17.82 7.84 12.52
N LYS A 29 -18.41 8.82 11.84
CA LYS A 29 -19.53 8.59 10.92
C LYS A 29 -19.20 7.51 9.88
N ARG A 30 -20.22 6.78 9.43
CA ARG A 30 -20.05 5.77 8.37
C ARG A 30 -19.36 6.41 7.16
N GLY A 31 -18.26 5.80 6.70
CA GLY A 31 -17.51 6.32 5.55
C GLY A 31 -16.52 7.45 5.86
N SER A 32 -16.38 7.90 7.11
CA SER A 32 -15.34 8.89 7.48
C SER A 32 -13.92 8.40 7.16
N ALA A 33 -13.68 7.09 7.33
CA ALA A 33 -12.42 6.44 6.94
C ALA A 33 -12.23 6.30 5.41
N SER A 34 -13.32 6.40 4.62
CA SER A 34 -13.25 6.44 3.16
C SER A 34 -13.06 7.86 2.61
N ALA A 35 -13.08 8.89 3.46
CA ALA A 35 -12.96 10.26 3.04
C ALA A 35 -11.70 10.46 2.18
N SER A 36 -11.92 11.02 0.98
CA SER A 36 -10.99 11.17 -0.12
C SER A 36 -9.83 12.14 0.13
N THR A 37 -9.40 12.41 1.36
CA THR A 37 -8.22 13.28 1.63
C THR A 37 -6.93 12.77 0.97
N ARG A 38 -6.94 11.54 0.43
CA ARG A 38 -5.90 11.03 -0.47
C ARG A 38 -5.85 11.72 -1.83
N SER A 39 -6.93 12.25 -2.40
CA SER A 39 -6.95 12.84 -3.75
C SER A 39 -6.32 14.22 -3.84
N SER A 40 -6.20 14.97 -2.74
CA SER A 40 -5.59 16.31 -2.70
C SER A 40 -4.06 16.32 -2.69
N ILE A 41 -3.42 15.16 -2.53
CA ILE A 41 -1.95 15.05 -2.52
C ILE A 41 -1.40 15.33 -3.91
N LYS A 42 -0.85 16.54 -4.09
CA LYS A 42 -0.15 16.96 -5.31
C LYS A 42 1.23 16.30 -5.38
N PHE A 43 1.62 15.91 -6.59
CA PHE A 43 2.95 15.36 -6.86
C PHE A 43 3.87 16.49 -7.32
N SER A 44 5.04 16.60 -6.71
CA SER A 44 6.10 17.44 -7.27
C SER A 44 6.64 16.82 -8.56
N GLU A 45 7.23 17.66 -9.40
CA GLU A 45 7.86 17.21 -10.64
C GLU A 45 9.00 16.22 -10.36
N GLY A 46 9.87 16.51 -9.40
CA GLY A 46 10.96 15.61 -9.00
C GLY A 46 10.47 14.24 -8.53
N LEU A 47 9.34 14.16 -7.80
CA LEU A 47 8.76 12.87 -7.43
C LEU A 47 8.21 12.13 -8.66
N THR A 48 7.56 12.85 -9.58
CA THR A 48 7.03 12.28 -10.82
C THR A 48 8.15 11.70 -11.68
N ASN A 49 9.28 12.41 -11.80
CA ASN A 49 10.44 11.97 -12.57
C ASN A 49 11.08 10.72 -11.95
N LYS A 50 11.21 10.66 -10.62
CA LYS A 50 11.65 9.44 -9.91
C LYS A 50 10.75 8.24 -10.18
N ILE A 51 9.43 8.44 -10.17
CA ILE A 51 8.46 7.37 -10.49
C ILE A 51 8.62 6.92 -11.94
N LYS A 52 8.75 7.85 -12.90
CA LYS A 52 8.95 7.52 -14.31
C LYS A 52 10.24 6.72 -14.54
N ALA A 53 11.35 7.14 -13.93
CA ALA A 53 12.63 6.43 -14.01
C ALA A 53 12.52 4.99 -13.49
N PHE A 54 11.96 4.82 -12.28
CA PHE A 54 11.71 3.49 -11.71
C PHE A 54 10.82 2.62 -12.61
N LEU A 55 9.77 3.18 -13.20
CA LEU A 55 8.88 2.43 -14.09
C LEU A 55 9.58 1.99 -15.38
N LYS A 56 10.50 2.80 -15.91
CA LYS A 56 11.30 2.44 -17.10
C LYS A 56 12.13 1.19 -16.81
N GLU A 57 12.87 1.18 -15.69
CA GLU A 57 13.67 0.04 -15.25
C GLU A 57 12.79 -1.19 -14.96
N TYR A 58 11.70 -1.00 -14.21
CA TYR A 58 10.78 -2.06 -13.85
C TYR A 58 10.13 -2.71 -15.08
N ASN A 59 9.61 -1.92 -16.01
CA ASN A 59 8.92 -2.41 -17.20
C ASN A 59 9.90 -3.06 -18.19
N LYS A 60 11.17 -2.63 -18.21
CA LYS A 60 12.24 -3.32 -18.97
C LYS A 60 12.51 -4.71 -18.42
N ALA A 61 12.62 -4.86 -17.10
CA ALA A 61 12.83 -6.16 -16.46
C ALA A 61 11.57 -7.06 -16.46
N ASN A 62 10.37 -6.46 -16.49
CA ASN A 62 9.08 -7.14 -16.38
C ASN A 62 8.19 -6.87 -17.60
N PRO A 63 8.54 -7.38 -18.81
CA PRO A 63 7.80 -7.11 -20.04
C PRO A 63 6.35 -7.62 -20.00
N THR A 64 6.08 -8.71 -19.28
CA THR A 64 4.75 -9.32 -19.18
C THR A 64 3.86 -8.70 -18.11
N LYS A 65 4.43 -8.02 -17.11
CA LYS A 65 3.70 -7.52 -15.93
C LYS A 65 4.02 -6.06 -15.65
N LYS A 66 3.77 -5.22 -16.65
CA LYS A 66 4.08 -3.80 -16.61
C LYS A 66 3.21 -3.04 -15.61
N ILE A 67 3.72 -1.91 -15.14
CA ILE A 67 2.99 -0.94 -14.31
C ILE A 67 2.90 0.37 -15.08
N THR A 68 1.69 0.93 -15.15
CA THR A 68 1.45 2.23 -15.80
C THR A 68 1.68 3.39 -14.81
N LEU A 69 2.01 4.56 -15.35
CA LEU A 69 2.24 5.77 -14.54
C LEU A 69 1.03 6.16 -13.66
N PRO A 70 -0.23 6.10 -14.15
CA PRO A 70 -1.40 6.37 -13.30
C PRO A 70 -1.53 5.40 -12.12
N THR A 71 -1.30 4.10 -12.34
CA THR A 71 -1.34 3.09 -11.28
C THR A 71 -0.24 3.33 -10.25
N ALA A 72 0.98 3.62 -10.70
CA ALA A 72 2.09 3.94 -9.80
C ALA A 72 1.80 5.19 -8.96
N LYS A 73 1.30 6.27 -9.60
CA LYS A 73 0.87 7.48 -8.88
C LYS A 73 -0.22 7.16 -7.85
N LYS A 74 -1.18 6.30 -8.16
CA LYS A 74 -2.24 5.88 -7.23
C LYS A 74 -1.67 5.15 -6.01
N VAL A 75 -0.75 4.20 -6.21
CA VAL A 75 -0.06 3.49 -5.12
C VAL A 75 0.75 4.44 -4.24
N VAL A 76 1.56 5.30 -4.86
CA VAL A 76 2.39 6.28 -4.13
C VAL A 76 1.52 7.23 -3.32
N ARG A 77 0.42 7.74 -3.90
CA ARG A 77 -0.55 8.59 -3.22
C ARG A 77 -1.19 7.90 -2.02
N ARG A 78 -1.54 6.61 -2.18
CA ARG A 78 -2.07 5.80 -1.08
C ARG A 78 -1.05 5.67 0.05
N GLY A 79 0.21 5.44 -0.28
CA GLY A 79 1.30 5.47 0.69
C GLY A 79 1.42 6.79 1.41
N MET A 80 1.57 7.87 0.66
CA MET A 80 1.68 9.22 1.23
C MET A 80 0.50 9.57 2.15
N GLY A 81 -0.71 9.10 1.87
CA GLY A 81 -1.88 9.29 2.74
C GLY A 81 -1.91 8.40 3.99
N ALA A 82 -1.18 7.27 4.01
CA ALA A 82 -1.06 6.41 5.21
C ALA A 82 0.11 6.80 6.13
N TYR A 83 0.89 7.80 5.73
CA TYR A 83 2.01 8.30 6.52
C TYR A 83 1.49 9.13 7.70
N SER A 84 1.92 8.78 8.91
CA SER A 84 1.70 9.55 10.13
C SER A 84 2.98 10.26 10.53
N SER A 85 2.92 11.56 10.79
CA SER A 85 4.07 12.34 11.27
C SER A 85 4.46 12.04 12.72
N THR A 86 3.64 11.32 13.49
CA THR A 86 3.95 10.95 14.87
C THR A 86 4.34 9.47 14.95
N HIS A 87 3.57 8.59 14.31
CA HIS A 87 3.75 7.15 14.33
C HIS A 87 4.35 6.65 13.01
N ARG A 88 5.60 7.05 12.72
CA ARG A 88 6.38 6.52 11.58
C ARG A 88 7.64 5.80 12.07
N PRO A 89 8.10 4.75 11.37
CA PRO A 89 9.39 4.16 11.66
C PRO A 89 10.52 5.11 11.23
N THR A 90 11.62 5.03 11.95
CA THR A 90 12.87 5.72 11.62
C THR A 90 13.60 5.00 10.51
N ILE A 91 14.37 5.76 9.72
CA ILE A 91 15.35 5.21 8.78
C ILE A 91 16.68 4.98 9.50
N SER A 92 17.65 4.38 8.80
CA SER A 92 19.00 4.19 9.33
C SER A 92 19.57 5.51 9.87
N GLY A 93 20.20 5.46 11.04
CA GLY A 93 20.68 6.65 11.74
C GLY A 93 19.59 7.47 12.46
N GLY A 94 18.45 6.87 12.80
CA GLY A 94 17.45 7.47 13.69
C GLY A 94 16.60 8.59 13.09
N ARG A 95 16.85 8.99 11.84
CA ARG A 95 16.13 10.09 11.18
C ARG A 95 14.67 9.68 10.89
N PRO A 96 13.70 10.59 10.99
CA PRO A 96 12.33 10.31 10.60
C PRO A 96 12.25 10.10 9.08
N ASN A 97 11.48 9.08 8.66
CA ASN A 97 11.21 8.87 7.24
C ASN A 97 10.31 9.98 6.67
N SER A 98 10.37 10.24 5.37
CA SER A 98 9.51 11.25 4.70
C SER A 98 8.24 10.62 4.13
N ARG A 99 7.19 11.44 3.96
CA ARG A 99 5.92 11.04 3.35
C ARG A 99 6.11 10.47 1.95
N GLN A 100 6.98 11.10 1.16
CA GLN A 100 7.32 10.72 -0.21
C GLN A 100 8.04 9.37 -0.23
N ALA A 101 9.02 9.17 0.66
CA ALA A 101 9.74 7.90 0.78
C ALA A 101 8.79 6.76 1.22
N TRP A 102 7.80 7.04 2.05
CA TRP A 102 6.74 6.07 2.39
C TRP A 102 5.90 5.66 1.17
N GLY A 103 5.56 6.63 0.32
CA GLY A 103 4.89 6.37 -0.96
C GLY A 103 5.71 5.50 -1.90
N ILE A 104 7.00 5.80 -2.06
CA ILE A 104 7.93 5.03 -2.92
C ILE A 104 8.15 3.62 -2.37
N ALA A 105 8.31 3.45 -1.06
CA ALA A 105 8.46 2.14 -0.44
C ALA A 105 7.28 1.20 -0.71
N ARG A 106 6.05 1.75 -0.80
CA ARG A 106 4.88 0.97 -1.23
C ARG A 106 4.88 0.66 -2.71
N LEU A 107 5.33 1.57 -3.57
CA LEU A 107 5.50 1.28 -4.98
C LEU A 107 6.46 0.09 -5.19
N HIS A 108 7.55 0.05 -4.42
CA HIS A 108 8.49 -1.09 -4.41
C HIS A 108 7.81 -2.39 -3.93
N ALA A 109 7.02 -2.35 -2.86
CA ALA A 109 6.26 -3.51 -2.40
C ALA A 109 5.23 -4.00 -3.44
N PHE A 110 4.53 -3.07 -4.08
CA PHE A 110 3.58 -3.34 -5.15
C PHE A 110 4.27 -3.96 -6.37
N ALA A 111 5.41 -3.41 -6.82
CA ALA A 111 6.21 -3.92 -7.93
C ALA A 111 6.68 -5.37 -7.70
N ARG A 112 7.09 -5.70 -6.48
CA ARG A 112 7.46 -7.07 -6.08
C ARG A 112 6.26 -8.02 -6.12
N LYS A 113 5.09 -7.59 -5.65
CA LYS A 113 3.86 -8.39 -5.76
C LYS A 113 3.44 -8.61 -7.22
N LYS A 114 3.41 -7.55 -8.02
CA LYS A 114 3.02 -7.60 -9.44
C LYS A 114 3.94 -8.55 -10.20
N SER A 115 5.25 -8.41 -10.04
CA SER A 115 6.24 -9.29 -10.67
C SER A 115 6.19 -10.74 -10.15
N ARG A 116 5.67 -10.97 -8.93
CA ARG A 116 5.79 -12.22 -8.15
C ARG A 116 7.25 -12.56 -7.79
N SER A 117 8.08 -11.54 -7.57
CA SER A 117 9.50 -11.67 -7.23
C SER A 117 9.84 -10.82 -6.00
N GLN A 118 10.69 -11.34 -5.10
CA GLN A 118 11.15 -10.62 -3.89
C GLN A 118 12.02 -9.40 -4.21
N THR A 119 12.58 -9.31 -5.41
CA THR A 119 13.45 -8.22 -5.87
C THR A 119 12.85 -7.44 -7.04
N ALA A 120 11.60 -7.72 -7.41
CA ALA A 120 11.01 -7.19 -8.64
C ALA A 120 11.85 -7.48 -9.89
N LYS A 121 12.52 -8.66 -9.91
CA LYS A 121 13.56 -9.06 -10.87
C LYS A 121 14.80 -8.15 -10.87
N GLY A 122 15.33 -7.85 -9.68
CA GLY A 122 16.58 -7.10 -9.50
C GLY A 122 16.42 -5.58 -9.43
N VAL A 123 15.22 -5.04 -9.67
CA VAL A 123 14.94 -3.59 -9.69
C VAL A 123 14.81 -3.02 -8.28
N VAL A 124 14.47 -3.85 -7.29
CA VAL A 124 14.28 -3.44 -5.90
C VAL A 124 15.13 -4.34 -5.00
N SER A 125 15.75 -3.74 -3.98
CA SER A 125 16.43 -4.48 -2.90
C SER A 125 15.54 -5.58 -2.31
N SER A 126 16.16 -6.76 -2.08
CA SER A 126 15.51 -7.91 -1.48
C SER A 126 15.08 -7.56 -0.06
N ARG A 127 13.77 -7.46 0.16
CA ARG A 127 13.17 -7.35 1.49
C ARG A 127 11.88 -8.16 1.52
N PRO A 128 11.64 -8.93 2.60
CA PRO A 128 10.39 -9.67 2.73
C PRO A 128 9.20 -8.70 2.76
N ILE A 129 8.22 -8.95 1.89
CA ILE A 129 6.95 -8.24 1.96
C ILE A 129 6.15 -8.86 3.09
N LYS A 130 5.76 -8.04 4.08
CA LYS A 130 4.85 -8.50 5.14
C LYS A 130 3.58 -9.07 4.51
N LYS A 131 3.18 -10.28 4.93
CA LYS A 131 1.97 -10.96 4.42
C LYS A 131 0.70 -10.11 4.58
N SER A 132 0.65 -9.23 5.57
CA SER A 132 -0.45 -8.31 5.85
C SER A 132 -0.59 -7.16 4.85
N TYR A 133 0.43 -6.85 4.04
CA TYR A 133 0.34 -5.82 3.01
C TYR A 133 -0.61 -6.27 1.89
N THR A 134 -1.83 -5.74 1.87
CA THR A 134 -2.90 -6.11 0.92
C THR A 134 -3.64 -4.90 0.35
N GLN A 135 -3.32 -3.70 0.82
CA GLN A 135 -4.05 -2.47 0.58
C GLN A 135 -3.99 -1.94 -0.86
N ASP A 136 -3.08 -2.46 -1.68
CA ASP A 136 -2.94 -2.11 -3.10
C ASP A 136 -3.19 -3.31 -4.02
N ASN A 137 -3.76 -4.41 -3.49
CA ASN A 137 -4.05 -5.61 -4.26
C ASN A 137 -5.13 -5.40 -5.34
N ASP A 138 -6.00 -4.41 -5.15
CA ASP A 138 -7.02 -4.00 -6.13
C ASP A 138 -6.43 -3.39 -7.41
N LEU A 139 -5.12 -3.12 -7.41
CA LEU A 139 -4.40 -2.56 -8.56
C LEU A 139 -3.47 -3.58 -9.23
N LEU A 140 -3.41 -4.83 -8.72
CA LEU A 140 -2.49 -5.88 -9.19
C LEU A 140 -2.97 -6.60 -10.45
#